data_AF-A0A519URF1-F1
#
_entry.id   AF-A0A519URF1-F1
#
_cell.length_a   1.000
_cell.length_b   1.000
_cell.length_c   1.000
_cell.angle_alpha   90.00
_cell.angle_beta   90.00
_cell.angle_gamma   90.00
#
_symmetry.space_group_name_H-M   'P 1'
#
loop_
_entity.id
_entity.type
_entity.pdbx_description
1 polymer ?
#
loop_
_entity_poly.entity_id
_entity_poly.type
_entity_poly.pdbx_seq_one_letter_code
_entity_poly.pdbx_strand_id
1 'polypeptide(L)'
;MLRFRLWYWLLGLGVLGGCQSKAPAPTRITAANYLTTIPDPKTLGETYVSDPDTILPPGAAPVLNARLDSLDRSGRAHLDVVLVRSLGEVVPKTAATALFNKWKIGSKATNNGLLLLLVLDQRRVEF
;
A
#
# COMPACT_ATOMS: atom_id res chain seq x y z
N MET A 1 48.05 -47.36 43.41
CA MET A 1 46.96 -46.36 43.55
C MET A 1 47.10 -45.36 42.41
N LEU A 2 46.12 -44.88 41.64
CA LEU A 2 44.71 -45.18 41.44
C LEU A 2 44.26 -44.12 40.38
N ARG A 3 43.75 -44.54 39.19
CA ARG A 3 42.67 -43.87 38.40
C ARG A 3 42.94 -42.47 37.79
N PHE A 4 42.33 -41.96 36.72
CA PHE A 4 41.47 -42.37 35.59
C PHE A 4 41.01 -41.02 34.93
N ARG A 5 40.45 -41.06 33.71
CA ARG A 5 39.55 -40.05 33.04
C ARG A 5 40.22 -38.99 32.14
N LEU A 6 40.04 -39.09 30.81
CA LEU A 6 38.92 -38.58 29.95
C LEU A 6 39.21 -37.12 29.52
N TRP A 7 38.89 -36.58 28.33
CA TRP A 7 37.90 -36.90 27.30
C TRP A 7 38.25 -36.07 26.04
N TYR A 8 38.22 -36.71 24.88
CA TYR A 8 38.00 -36.18 23.52
C TYR A 8 37.21 -34.86 23.37
N TRP A 9 37.63 -33.99 22.45
CA TRP A 9 36.80 -33.03 21.67
C TRP A 9 37.57 -32.74 20.36
N LEU A 10 37.37 -33.40 19.20
CA LEU A 10 36.25 -33.45 18.24
C LEU A 10 35.70 -32.09 17.78
N LEU A 11 35.93 -31.85 16.47
CA LEU A 11 35.19 -31.03 15.49
C LEU A 11 34.90 -29.57 15.81
N GLY A 12 35.76 -28.70 15.28
CA GLY A 12 35.36 -27.38 14.82
C GLY A 12 35.07 -27.40 13.32
N LEU A 13 33.80 -27.59 12.94
CA LEU A 13 33.29 -27.12 11.66
C LEU A 13 31.86 -26.63 11.87
N GLY A 14 31.75 -25.39 12.34
CA GLY A 14 30.48 -24.69 12.46
C GLY A 14 29.92 -24.43 11.07
N VAL A 15 28.91 -25.21 10.68
CA VAL A 15 28.05 -24.88 9.54
C VAL A 15 27.17 -23.72 9.98
N LEU A 16 27.54 -22.50 9.57
CA LEU A 16 26.66 -21.34 9.61
C LEU A 16 25.59 -21.53 8.53
N GLY A 17 24.54 -22.29 8.87
CA GLY A 17 23.30 -22.33 8.09
C GLY A 17 22.63 -20.96 8.18
N GLY A 18 22.86 -20.12 7.17
CA GLY A 18 22.13 -18.87 7.01
C GLY A 18 20.66 -19.17 6.72
N CYS A 19 19.77 -18.86 7.65
CA CYS A 19 18.34 -18.78 7.39
C CYS A 19 18.08 -17.63 6.41
N GLN A 20 17.86 -17.93 5.13
CA GLN A 20 17.24 -16.98 4.21
C GLN A 20 15.75 -16.90 4.55
N SER A 21 15.32 -15.86 5.27
CA SER A 21 13.91 -15.54 5.43
C SER A 21 13.36 -15.03 4.10
N LYS A 22 12.65 -15.90 3.38
CA LYS A 22 11.85 -15.51 2.21
C LYS A 22 10.88 -14.41 2.65
N ALA A 23 11.02 -13.21 2.09
CA ALA A 23 10.10 -12.12 2.36
C ALA A 23 8.65 -12.59 2.08
N PRO A 24 7.67 -12.24 2.93
CA PRO A 24 6.28 -12.58 2.69
C PRO A 24 5.85 -12.02 1.33
N ALA A 25 5.07 -12.79 0.59
CA ALA A 25 4.50 -12.33 -0.67
C ALA A 25 3.67 -11.06 -0.42
N PRO A 26 3.66 -10.09 -1.36
CA PRO A 26 2.84 -8.90 -1.22
C PRO A 26 1.38 -9.28 -1.00
N THR A 27 0.75 -8.67 0.01
CA THR A 27 -0.64 -8.93 0.37
C THR A 27 -1.54 -8.61 -0.82
N ARG A 28 -2.24 -9.61 -1.36
CA ARG A 28 -3.18 -9.41 -2.46
C ARG A 28 -4.38 -8.58 -1.98
N ILE A 29 -4.73 -7.55 -2.75
CA ILE A 29 -5.97 -6.79 -2.56
C ILE A 29 -7.16 -7.64 -3.05
N THR A 30 -8.18 -7.75 -2.22
CA THR A 30 -9.37 -8.59 -2.42
C THR A 30 -10.62 -7.88 -1.90
N ALA A 31 -11.78 -8.46 -2.18
CA ALA A 31 -13.05 -7.95 -1.68
C ALA A 31 -13.14 -7.86 -0.15
N ALA A 32 -12.45 -8.74 0.56
CA ALA A 32 -12.49 -8.79 2.02
C ALA A 32 -11.58 -7.76 2.69
N ASN A 33 -10.55 -7.25 2.02
CA ASN A 33 -9.48 -6.48 2.66
C ASN A 33 -9.13 -5.15 1.98
N TYR A 34 -9.73 -4.79 0.85
CA TYR A 34 -9.34 -3.58 0.12
C TYR A 34 -9.40 -2.30 0.97
N LEU A 35 -10.39 -2.19 1.87
CA LEU A 35 -10.54 -1.02 2.76
C LEU A 35 -9.39 -0.85 3.74
N THR A 36 -8.71 -1.92 4.14
CA THR A 36 -7.61 -1.89 5.10
C THR A 36 -6.25 -2.05 4.45
N THR A 37 -6.21 -2.61 3.24
CA THR A 37 -4.96 -2.91 2.53
C THR A 37 -4.54 -1.76 1.63
N ILE A 38 -5.48 -1.05 1.00
CA ILE A 38 -5.17 0.14 0.22
C ILE A 38 -4.82 1.27 1.21
N PRO A 39 -3.58 1.80 1.20
CA PRO A 39 -3.18 2.83 2.13
C PRO A 39 -3.91 4.14 1.81
N ASP A 40 -4.40 4.82 2.85
CA ASP A 40 -4.91 6.19 2.72
C ASP A 40 -3.74 7.12 2.39
N PRO A 41 -3.79 7.90 1.28
CA PRO A 41 -2.74 8.84 0.92
C PRO A 41 -2.30 9.79 2.05
N LYS A 42 -3.22 10.15 2.95
CA LYS A 42 -2.94 11.02 4.13
C LYS A 42 -1.95 10.36 5.09
N THR A 43 -2.00 9.03 5.20
CA THR A 43 -1.07 8.25 6.06
C THR A 43 0.31 8.05 5.45
N LEU A 44 0.50 8.42 4.18
CA LEU A 44 1.77 8.29 3.45
C LEU A 44 2.61 9.57 3.49
N GLY A 45 2.45 10.37 4.55
CA GLY A 45 3.09 11.68 4.68
C GLY A 45 2.28 12.80 4.02
N GLU A 46 0.96 12.79 4.20
CA GLU A 46 0.03 13.81 3.69
C GLU A 46 0.11 13.96 2.15
N THR A 47 0.12 12.84 1.44
CA THR A 47 0.11 12.81 -0.02
C THR A 47 -1.30 12.63 -0.57
N TYR A 48 -1.45 12.64 -1.89
CA TYR A 48 -2.71 12.51 -2.61
C TYR A 48 -2.81 11.23 -3.47
N VAL A 49 -1.74 10.44 -3.56
CA VAL A 49 -1.67 9.25 -4.44
C VAL A 49 -1.42 7.99 -3.63
N SER A 50 -2.32 7.02 -3.74
CA SER A 50 -2.18 5.65 -3.24
C SER A 50 -1.94 4.70 -4.41
N ASP A 51 -0.72 4.19 -4.52
CA ASP A 51 -0.30 3.23 -5.56
C ASP A 51 0.39 2.00 -4.93
N PRO A 52 -0.34 1.19 -4.13
CA PRO A 52 0.24 0.03 -3.44
C PRO A 52 0.75 -1.04 -4.40
N ASP A 53 0.25 -1.07 -5.64
CA ASP A 53 0.66 -2.01 -6.67
C ASP A 53 1.79 -1.47 -7.57
N THR A 54 2.31 -0.26 -7.32
CA THR A 54 3.39 0.34 -8.14
C THR A 54 3.04 0.32 -9.64
N ILE A 55 1.83 0.77 -9.96
CA ILE A 55 1.30 0.88 -11.33
C ILE A 55 1.94 2.08 -12.04
N LEU A 56 2.19 3.17 -11.31
CA LEU A 56 2.85 4.34 -11.85
C LEU A 56 4.34 4.06 -12.06
N PRO A 57 4.93 4.58 -13.16
CA PRO A 57 6.37 4.53 -13.32
C PRO A 57 7.07 5.38 -12.24
N PRO A 58 8.33 5.08 -11.92
CA PRO A 58 9.12 5.89 -10.98
C PRO A 58 9.08 7.37 -11.35
N GLY A 59 8.83 8.23 -10.35
CA GLY A 59 8.75 9.69 -10.53
C GLY A 59 7.38 10.24 -10.94
N ALA A 60 6.44 9.41 -11.41
CA ALA A 60 5.10 9.90 -11.76
C ALA A 60 4.26 10.28 -10.54
N ALA A 61 4.29 9.48 -9.46
CA ALA A 61 3.55 9.79 -8.24
C ALA A 61 3.95 11.14 -7.61
N PRO A 62 5.25 11.50 -7.46
CA PRO A 62 5.65 12.84 -7.02
C PRO A 62 5.12 13.98 -7.90
N VAL A 63 5.18 13.83 -9.23
CA VAL A 63 4.66 14.85 -10.17
C VAL A 63 3.16 15.01 -10.04
N LEU A 64 2.42 13.90 -9.88
CA LEU A 64 0.97 13.92 -9.68
C LEU A 64 0.62 14.56 -8.33
N ASN A 65 1.28 14.15 -7.24
CA ASN A 65 1.11 14.75 -5.91
C ASN A 65 1.27 16.27 -5.95
N ALA A 66 2.32 16.79 -6.60
CA ALA A 66 2.55 18.24 -6.70
C ALA A 66 1.40 18.99 -7.43
N ARG A 67 0.78 18.35 -8.43
CA ARG A 67 -0.37 18.94 -9.15
C ARG A 67 -1.64 18.95 -8.29
N LEU A 68 -1.90 17.85 -7.59
CA LEU A 68 -3.07 17.68 -6.73
C LEU A 68 -3.01 18.62 -5.52
N ASP A 69 -1.83 18.73 -4.93
CA ASP A 69 -1.49 19.68 -3.89
C ASP A 69 -1.74 21.14 -4.31
N SER A 70 -1.37 21.52 -5.55
CA SER A 70 -1.71 22.85 -6.07
C SER A 70 -3.22 23.08 -6.20
N LEU A 71 -4.00 22.06 -6.54
CA LEU A 71 -5.47 22.17 -6.61
C LEU A 71 -6.08 22.31 -5.22
N ASP A 72 -5.59 21.55 -4.25
CA ASP A 72 -6.07 21.58 -2.88
C ASP A 72 -5.78 22.92 -2.21
N ARG A 73 -4.54 23.42 -2.32
CA ARG A 73 -4.19 24.76 -1.79
C ARG A 73 -4.97 25.89 -2.45
N SER A 74 -5.38 25.73 -3.71
CA SER A 74 -6.24 26.72 -4.37
C SER A 74 -7.70 26.68 -3.90
N GLY A 75 -8.06 25.70 -3.07
CA GLY A 75 -9.43 25.46 -2.59
C GLY A 75 -10.34 24.78 -3.62
N ARG A 76 -9.86 24.53 -4.84
CA ARG A 76 -10.68 24.03 -5.96
C ARG A 76 -11.11 22.58 -5.80
N ALA A 77 -10.19 21.72 -5.36
CA ALA A 77 -10.46 20.29 -5.18
C ALA A 77 -9.41 19.66 -4.26
N HIS A 78 -9.86 18.81 -3.35
CA HIS A 78 -9.03 17.86 -2.63
C HIS A 78 -9.26 16.48 -3.25
N LEU A 79 -8.31 16.03 -4.06
CA LEU A 79 -8.44 14.83 -4.89
C LEU A 79 -7.45 13.76 -4.44
N ASP A 80 -7.98 12.64 -3.95
CA ASP A 80 -7.19 11.43 -3.68
C ASP A 80 -7.28 10.47 -4.87
N VAL A 81 -6.12 10.03 -5.37
CA VAL A 81 -5.99 9.13 -6.52
C VAL A 81 -5.53 7.76 -6.03
N VAL A 82 -6.26 6.72 -6.43
CA VAL A 82 -5.99 5.32 -6.05
C VAL A 82 -5.77 4.50 -7.31
N LEU A 83 -4.66 3.76 -7.35
CA LEU A 83 -4.35 2.83 -8.42
C LEU A 83 -4.15 1.43 -7.84
N VAL A 84 -4.95 0.47 -8.32
CA VAL A 84 -4.83 -0.93 -7.92
C VAL A 84 -4.94 -1.85 -9.12
N ARG A 85 -4.24 -2.99 -9.06
CA ARG A 85 -4.33 -4.01 -10.11
C ARG A 85 -5.69 -4.70 -10.09
N SER A 86 -6.23 -4.93 -8.89
CA SER A 86 -7.47 -5.69 -8.68
C SER A 86 -8.13 -5.30 -7.36
N LEU A 87 -9.45 -5.45 -7.31
CA LEU A 87 -10.24 -5.43 -6.07
C LEU A 87 -10.86 -6.82 -5.77
N GLY A 88 -10.48 -7.86 -6.51
CA GLY A 88 -11.27 -9.08 -6.61
C GLY A 88 -12.65 -8.80 -7.21
N GLU A 89 -13.68 -9.40 -6.64
CA GLU A 89 -15.07 -9.33 -7.14
C GLU A 89 -15.83 -8.04 -6.72
N VAL A 90 -15.16 -7.07 -6.10
CA VAL A 90 -15.84 -5.82 -5.71
C VAL A 90 -16.16 -5.00 -6.93
N VAL A 91 -17.39 -4.49 -6.99
CA VAL A 91 -17.81 -3.48 -7.95
C VAL A 91 -17.02 -2.18 -7.68
N PRO A 92 -16.26 -1.64 -8.66
CA PRO A 92 -15.37 -0.50 -8.46
C PRO A 92 -16.08 0.73 -7.88
N LYS A 93 -17.31 1.02 -8.33
CA LYS A 93 -18.11 2.12 -7.79
C LYS A 93 -18.40 1.98 -6.29
N THR A 94 -18.69 0.76 -5.84
CA THR A 94 -18.91 0.45 -4.42
C THR A 94 -17.63 0.67 -3.63
N ALA A 95 -16.49 0.20 -4.15
CA ALA A 95 -15.19 0.41 -3.52
C ALA A 95 -14.82 1.90 -3.42
N ALA A 96 -14.99 2.65 -4.52
CA ALA A 96 -14.73 4.09 -4.57
C ALA A 96 -15.54 4.84 -3.50
N THR A 97 -16.84 4.57 -3.43
CA THR A 97 -17.74 5.17 -2.43
C THR A 97 -17.30 4.82 -0.99
N ALA A 98 -16.92 3.57 -0.75
CA ALA A 98 -16.49 3.11 0.57
C ALA A 98 -15.16 3.73 1.00
N LEU A 99 -14.19 3.83 0.09
CA LEU A 99 -12.90 4.51 0.33
C LEU A 99 -13.12 6.00 0.60
N PHE A 100 -13.90 6.69 -0.24
CA PHE A 100 -14.24 8.10 -0.04
C PHE A 100 -14.82 8.37 1.35
N ASN A 101 -15.79 7.55 1.75
CA ASN A 101 -16.44 7.68 3.05
C ASN A 101 -15.52 7.32 4.23
N LYS A 102 -14.62 6.35 4.05
CA LYS A 102 -13.67 5.95 5.08
C LYS A 102 -12.61 7.03 5.31
N TRP A 103 -12.05 7.55 4.23
CA TRP A 103 -10.93 8.51 4.26
C TRP A 103 -11.38 9.96 4.44
N LYS A 104 -12.69 10.21 4.46
CA LYS A 104 -13.28 11.55 4.69
C LYS A 104 -12.65 12.59 3.77
N ILE A 105 -12.64 12.28 2.48
CA ILE A 105 -11.93 13.06 1.47
C ILE A 105 -12.55 14.45 1.34
N GLY A 106 -11.68 15.46 1.40
CA GLY A 106 -12.05 16.86 1.27
C GLY A 106 -12.56 17.51 2.56
N SER A 107 -12.88 18.80 2.44
CA SER A 107 -13.36 19.60 3.57
C SER A 107 -14.88 19.65 3.62
N LYS A 108 -15.44 19.51 4.82
CA LYS A 108 -16.89 19.69 5.06
C LYS A 108 -17.35 21.13 4.77
N ALA A 109 -16.46 22.11 4.93
CA ALA A 109 -16.81 23.51 4.74
C ALA A 109 -16.91 23.88 3.25
N THR A 110 -16.03 23.33 2.42
CA THR A 110 -15.95 23.67 0.99
C THR A 110 -16.53 22.58 0.07
N ASN A 111 -16.84 21.41 0.62
CA ASN A 111 -17.39 20.26 -0.12
C ASN A 111 -16.61 19.94 -1.40
N ASN A 112 -15.28 19.97 -1.31
CA ASN A 112 -14.37 19.92 -2.45
C ASN A 112 -13.68 18.55 -2.63
N GLY A 113 -14.16 17.50 -1.96
CA GLY A 113 -13.57 16.17 -2.00
C GLY A 113 -13.88 15.41 -3.29
N LEU A 114 -12.89 14.71 -3.83
CA LEU A 114 -13.04 13.79 -4.97
C LEU A 114 -12.11 12.59 -4.79
N LEU A 115 -12.60 11.39 -5.11
CA LEU A 115 -11.75 10.21 -5.29
C LEU A 115 -11.63 9.91 -6.78
N LEU A 116 -10.46 9.49 -7.24
CA LEU A 116 -10.30 8.80 -8.53
C LEU A 116 -9.75 7.41 -8.25
N LEU A 117 -10.48 6.37 -8.64
CA LEU A 117 -10.07 4.98 -8.50
C LEU A 117 -9.85 4.33 -9.87
N LEU A 118 -8.63 3.88 -10.16
CA LEU A 118 -8.29 3.06 -11.32
C LEU A 118 -8.11 1.59 -10.90
N VAL A 119 -8.86 0.69 -11.53
CA VAL A 119 -8.80 -0.77 -11.33
C VAL A 119 -8.41 -1.43 -12.65
N LEU A 120 -7.19 -1.94 -12.75
CA LEU A 120 -6.61 -2.37 -14.04
C LEU A 120 -7.26 -3.62 -14.63
N ASP A 121 -7.43 -4.68 -13.83
CA ASP A 121 -7.97 -5.96 -14.32
C ASP A 121 -9.43 -5.83 -14.78
N GLN A 122 -10.20 -4.97 -14.10
CA GLN A 122 -11.57 -4.65 -14.48
C GLN A 122 -11.65 -3.59 -15.59
N ARG A 123 -10.53 -2.93 -15.93
CA ARG A 123 -10.45 -1.83 -16.93
C ARG A 123 -11.43 -0.70 -16.62
N ARG A 124 -11.52 -0.30 -15.36
CA ARG A 124 -12.46 0.71 -14.88
C ARG A 124 -11.78 1.88 -14.19
N VAL A 125 -12.36 3.05 -14.38
CA VAL A 125 -12.10 4.28 -13.64
C VAL A 125 -13.41 4.71 -12.99
N GLU A 126 -13.37 5.04 -11.71
CA GLU A 126 -14.51 5.48 -10.91
C GLU A 126 -14.20 6.77 -10.16
N PHE A 127 -15.26 7.53 -9.87
CA PHE A 127 -15.25 8.79 -9.13
C PHE A 127 -16.28 8.77 -8.00
#